data_AF-A0A832U567-F1
#
_entry.id   AF-A0A832U567-F1
#
_cell.length_a   1.000
_cell.length_b   1.000
_cell.length_c   1.000
_cell.angle_alpha   90.00
_cell.angle_beta   90.00
_cell.angle_gamma   90.00
#
_symmetry.space_group_name_H-M   'P 1'
#
loop_
_entity.id
_entity.type
_entity.pdbx_description
1 polymer ?
#
loop_
_entity_poly.entity_id
_entity_poly.type
_entity_poly.pdbx_seq_one_letter_code
_entity_poly.pdbx_strand_id
1 'polypeptide(L)'
;WQAAPFWQGQAAFETIFGIVPRIVLGSMIAYLVSQNLDVKIFMLFKNKYPKHLWLRNNAGTMISQLVDTVIFITIAFYGTTSIDILLSLVVGQYIVKWIIAVLDTPFLYIVKFIYNKY
;
A
#
# COMPACT_ATOMS: atom_id res chain seq x y z
N TRP A 1 3.45 -28.36 15.00
CA TRP A 1 2.67 -28.18 16.23
C TRP A 1 1.48 -29.11 16.13
N GLN A 2 1.28 -30.02 17.08
CA GLN A 2 0.09 -30.89 17.08
C GLN A 2 -1.09 -30.13 17.72
N ALA A 3 -2.25 -30.18 17.06
CA ALA A 3 -3.46 -29.54 17.54
C ALA A 3 -3.98 -30.23 18.80
N ALA A 4 -4.59 -29.46 19.71
CA ALA A 4 -5.34 -30.05 20.82
C ALA A 4 -6.52 -30.88 20.27
N PRO A 5 -6.89 -32.03 20.89
CA PRO A 5 -7.89 -32.95 20.35
C PRO A 5 -9.29 -32.34 20.12
N PHE A 6 -9.63 -31.26 20.82
CA PHE A 6 -10.90 -30.55 20.71
C PHE A 6 -10.87 -29.38 19.70
N TRP A 7 -9.70 -29.03 19.17
CA TRP A 7 -9.53 -27.90 18.25
C TRP A 7 -9.78 -28.32 16.80
N GLN A 8 -10.87 -27.83 16.21
CA GLN A 8 -11.25 -28.14 14.82
C GLN A 8 -10.65 -27.15 13.79
N GLY A 9 -10.04 -26.05 14.23
CA GLY A 9 -9.52 -24.98 13.36
C GLY A 9 -8.10 -25.20 12.82
N GLN A 10 -7.52 -26.39 13.00
CA GLN A 10 -6.09 -26.62 12.71
C GLN A 10 -5.76 -26.42 11.22
N ALA A 11 -6.62 -26.88 10.32
CA ALA A 11 -6.39 -26.76 8.88
C ALA A 11 -6.38 -25.28 8.41
N ALA A 12 -7.29 -24.46 8.96
CA ALA A 12 -7.32 -23.02 8.68
C ALA A 12 -6.08 -22.32 9.25
N PHE A 13 -5.65 -22.71 10.46
CA PHE A 13 -4.44 -22.19 11.09
C PHE A 13 -3.19 -22.45 10.23
N GLU A 14 -3.00 -23.70 9.77
CA GLU A 14 -1.87 -24.07 8.92
C GLU A 14 -1.89 -23.36 7.57
N THR A 15 -3.08 -23.16 6.99
CA THR A 15 -3.23 -22.41 5.74
C THR A 15 -2.79 -20.95 5.89
N ILE A 16 -3.24 -20.27 6.96
CA ILE A 16 -2.88 -18.88 7.25
C ILE A 16 -1.39 -18.78 7.55
N PHE A 17 -0.87 -19.62 8.44
CA PHE A 17 0.55 -19.59 8.81
C PHE A 17 1.49 -19.96 7.65
N GLY A 18 1.03 -20.78 6.71
CA GLY A 18 1.80 -21.11 5.50
C GLY A 18 2.03 -19.91 4.57
N ILE A 19 1.06 -18.99 4.46
CA ILE A 19 1.17 -17.81 3.58
C ILE A 19 1.81 -16.60 4.27
N VAL A 20 1.72 -16.50 5.60
CA VAL A 20 2.23 -15.37 6.40
C VAL A 20 3.68 -14.98 6.08
N PRO A 21 4.66 -15.90 6.00
CA PRO A 21 6.05 -15.52 5.72
C PRO A 21 6.22 -14.78 4.39
N ARG A 22 5.49 -15.19 3.34
CA ARG A 22 5.52 -14.53 2.04
C ARG A 22 4.86 -13.15 2.09
N ILE A 23 3.74 -13.04 2.81
CA ILE A 23 3.06 -11.75 3.02
C ILE A 23 3.99 -10.78 3.75
N VAL A 24 4.64 -11.21 4.84
CA VAL A 24 5.55 -10.37 5.62
C VAL A 24 6.72 -9.90 4.76
N LEU A 25 7.40 -10.82 4.05
CA LEU A 25 8.51 -10.46 3.16
C LEU A 25 8.07 -9.52 2.04
N GLY A 26 6.92 -9.80 1.42
CA GLY A 26 6.33 -8.93 0.40
C GLY A 26 6.07 -7.52 0.91
N SER A 27 5.45 -7.39 2.09
CA SER A 27 5.16 -6.10 2.72
C SER A 27 6.43 -5.33 3.06
N MET A 28 7.46 -5.98 3.59
CA MET A 28 8.72 -5.33 3.94
C MET A 28 9.44 -4.79 2.70
N ILE A 29 9.51 -5.58 1.64
CA ILE A 29 10.16 -5.17 0.38
C ILE A 29 9.35 -4.06 -0.30
N ALA A 30 8.03 -4.24 -0.39
CA ALA A 30 7.13 -3.24 -0.96
C ALA A 30 7.24 -1.90 -0.23
N TYR A 31 7.24 -1.92 1.11
CA TYR A 31 7.42 -0.73 1.93
C TYR A 31 8.77 -0.06 1.71
N LEU A 32 9.87 -0.82 1.74
CA LEU A 32 11.21 -0.26 1.53
C LEU A 32 11.33 0.43 0.17
N VAL A 33 10.82 -0.18 -0.90
CA VAL A 33 10.90 0.40 -2.24
C VAL A 33 9.96 1.60 -2.38
N SER A 34 8.69 1.45 -1.99
CA SER A 34 7.67 2.47 -2.16
C SER A 34 7.94 3.71 -1.32
N GLN A 35 8.36 3.54 -0.06
CA GLN A 35 8.66 4.67 0.83
C GLN A 35 9.84 5.50 0.33
N ASN A 36 10.89 4.84 -0.20
CA ASN A 36 12.01 5.55 -0.81
C ASN A 36 11.60 6.31 -2.08
N LEU A 37 10.71 5.72 -2.88
CA LEU A 37 10.17 6.38 -4.07
C LEU A 37 9.31 7.59 -3.71
N ASP A 38 8.44 7.45 -2.69
CA ASP A 38 7.57 8.51 -2.18
C ASP A 38 8.37 9.75 -1.80
N VAL A 39 9.40 9.58 -0.97
CA VAL A 39 10.29 10.67 -0.51
C VAL A 39 11.02 11.33 -1.68
N LYS A 40 11.52 10.55 -2.65
CA LYS A 40 12.18 11.09 -3.85
C LYS A 40 11.23 11.94 -4.69
N ILE A 41 10.01 11.44 -4.96
CA ILE A 41 9.01 12.18 -5.73
C ILE A 41 8.60 13.43 -4.98
N PHE A 42 8.36 13.33 -3.67
CA PHE A 42 8.02 14.48 -2.84
C PHE A 42 9.09 15.58 -2.93
N MET A 43 10.37 15.22 -2.79
CA MET A 43 11.49 16.17 -2.91
C MET A 43 11.59 16.80 -4.31
N LEU A 44 11.43 16.00 -5.37
CA LEU A 44 11.42 16.50 -6.75
C LEU A 44 10.31 17.54 -6.97
N PHE A 45 9.09 17.24 -6.54
CA PHE A 45 7.95 18.15 -6.67
C PHE A 45 8.04 19.35 -5.71
N LYS A 46 8.70 19.21 -4.56
CA LYS A 46 8.98 20.32 -3.64
C LYS A 46 9.84 21.39 -4.29
N ASN A 47 10.86 20.98 -5.04
CA ASN A 47 11.76 21.90 -5.72
C ASN A 47 11.14 22.51 -6.98
N LYS A 48 10.33 21.74 -7.72
CA LYS A 48 9.75 22.18 -9.01
C LYS A 48 8.43 22.96 -8.87
N TYR A 49 7.59 22.63 -7.88
CA TYR A 49 6.26 23.23 -7.71
C TYR A 49 6.03 23.73 -6.27
N PRO A 50 6.79 24.73 -5.79
CA PRO A 50 6.81 25.19 -4.40
C PRO A 50 5.50 25.82 -3.89
N LYS A 51 4.55 26.14 -4.78
CA LYS A 51 3.23 26.69 -4.41
C LYS A 51 2.12 25.64 -4.24
N HIS A 52 2.23 24.46 -4.87
CA HIS A 52 1.16 23.46 -4.86
C HIS A 52 1.48 22.29 -3.93
N LEU A 53 1.12 22.40 -2.65
CA LEU A 53 1.34 21.34 -1.65
C LEU A 53 0.59 20.05 -1.98
N TRP A 54 -0.64 20.16 -2.48
CA TRP A 54 -1.47 19.00 -2.84
C TRP A 54 -0.83 18.14 -3.92
N LEU A 55 -0.19 18.79 -4.91
CA LEU A 55 0.40 18.11 -6.04
C LEU A 55 1.58 17.24 -5.58
N ARG A 56 2.35 17.69 -4.59
CA ARG A 56 3.48 16.92 -4.07
C ARG A 56 3.03 15.76 -3.20
N ASN A 57 2.01 15.99 -2.38
CA ASN A 57 1.52 14.98 -1.47
C ASN A 57 0.82 13.85 -2.25
N ASN A 58 -0.13 14.20 -3.11
CA ASN A 58 -0.90 13.19 -3.84
C ASN A 58 -0.11 12.52 -4.96
N ALA A 59 0.74 13.25 -5.70
CA ALA A 59 1.51 12.60 -6.77
C ALA A 59 2.54 11.59 -6.24
N GLY A 60 3.22 11.94 -5.13
CA GLY A 60 4.12 11.02 -4.43
C GLY A 60 3.37 9.77 -3.99
N THR A 61 2.29 9.96 -3.23
CA THR A 61 1.48 8.86 -2.69
C THR A 61 0.85 7.99 -3.77
N MET A 62 0.29 8.56 -4.84
CA MET A 62 -0.35 7.78 -5.91
C MET A 62 0.64 6.91 -6.67
N ILE A 63 1.88 7.39 -6.88
CA ILE A 63 2.92 6.63 -7.59
C ILE A 63 3.55 5.59 -6.65
N SER A 64 3.86 5.96 -5.41
CA SER A 64 4.45 5.06 -4.43
C SER A 64 3.51 3.91 -4.09
N GLN A 65 2.21 4.18 -3.95
CA GLN A 65 1.20 3.15 -3.69
C GLN A 65 0.98 2.19 -4.86
N LEU A 66 1.19 2.63 -6.10
CA LEU A 66 1.15 1.71 -7.26
C LEU A 66 2.29 0.70 -7.14
N VAL A 67 3.50 1.19 -6.90
CA VAL A 67 4.71 0.37 -6.77
C VAL A 67 4.61 -0.56 -5.57
N ASP A 68 4.13 -0.07 -4.42
CA ASP A 68 3.84 -0.88 -3.24
C ASP A 68 2.90 -2.04 -3.59
N THR A 69 1.76 -1.74 -4.20
CA THR A 69 0.71 -2.73 -4.50
C THR A 69 1.20 -3.79 -5.49
N VAL A 70 1.93 -3.37 -6.54
CA VAL A 70 2.49 -4.28 -7.54
C VAL A 70 3.53 -5.21 -6.90
N ILE A 71 4.47 -4.66 -6.13
CA ILE A 71 5.53 -5.45 -5.48
C ILE A 71 4.92 -6.41 -4.46
N PHE A 72 4.03 -5.91 -3.60
CA PHE A 72 3.38 -6.70 -2.57
C PHE A 72 2.62 -7.88 -3.17
N ILE A 73 1.72 -7.62 -4.14
CA ILE A 73 0.88 -8.68 -4.72
C ILE A 73 1.73 -9.69 -5.48
N THR A 74 2.76 -9.23 -6.19
CA THR A 74 3.69 -10.12 -6.88
C THR A 74 4.41 -11.03 -5.89
N ILE A 75 5.02 -10.49 -4.82
CA ILE A 75 5.78 -11.33 -3.87
C ILE A 75 4.86 -12.24 -3.05
N ALA A 76 3.69 -11.75 -2.63
CA ALA A 76 2.78 -12.49 -1.78
C ALA A 76 2.03 -13.62 -2.52
N PHE A 77 1.65 -13.41 -3.78
CA PHE A 77 0.71 -14.28 -4.50
C PHE A 77 1.24 -14.86 -5.82
N TYR A 78 2.46 -14.52 -6.26
CA TYR A 78 3.01 -15.14 -7.46
C TYR A 78 3.20 -16.66 -7.27
N GLY A 79 2.70 -17.42 -8.26
CA GLY A 79 2.68 -18.87 -8.25
C GLY A 79 1.63 -19.52 -7.34
N THR A 80 0.78 -18.74 -6.65
CA THR A 80 -0.33 -19.29 -5.84
C THR A 80 -1.71 -19.10 -6.49
N THR A 81 -1.83 -18.18 -7.45
CA THR A 81 -3.07 -17.89 -8.18
C THR A 81 -2.79 -17.56 -9.65
N SER A 82 -3.82 -17.45 -10.49
CA SER A 82 -3.67 -17.12 -11.91
C SER A 82 -3.24 -15.66 -12.11
N ILE A 83 -2.56 -15.38 -13.22
CA ILE A 83 -2.10 -14.03 -13.55
C ILE A 83 -3.26 -13.02 -13.68
N ASP A 84 -4.41 -13.47 -14.18
CA ASP A 84 -5.62 -12.65 -14.30
C ASP A 84 -6.14 -12.21 -12.93
N ILE A 85 -6.09 -13.11 -11.94
CA ILE A 85 -6.46 -12.79 -10.56
C ILE A 85 -5.44 -11.82 -9.95
N LEU A 86 -4.14 -12.01 -10.18
CA LEU A 86 -3.11 -11.08 -9.70
C LEU A 86 -3.33 -9.66 -10.25
N LEU A 87 -3.56 -9.53 -11.55
CA LEU A 87 -3.82 -8.24 -12.18
C LEU A 87 -5.10 -7.60 -11.63
N SER A 88 -6.15 -8.40 -11.44
CA SER A 88 -7.40 -7.92 -10.83
C SER A 88 -7.20 -7.44 -9.39
N LEU A 89 -6.37 -8.12 -8.61
CA LEU A 89 -6.00 -7.70 -7.25
C LEU A 89 -5.21 -6.40 -7.27
N VAL A 90 -4.22 -6.25 -8.17
CA VAL A 90 -3.43 -5.03 -8.31
C VAL A 90 -4.33 -3.85 -8.64
N VAL A 91 -5.17 -3.99 -9.67
CA VAL A 91 -6.06 -2.92 -10.12
C VAL A 91 -7.09 -2.60 -9.04
N GLY A 92 -7.74 -3.61 -8.45
CA GLY A 92 -8.75 -3.43 -7.42
C GLY A 92 -8.21 -2.73 -6.18
N GLN A 93 -7.08 -3.19 -5.64
CA GLN A 93 -6.44 -2.55 -4.49
C GLN A 93 -5.95 -1.14 -4.81
N TYR A 94 -5.39 -0.93 -6.00
CA TYR A 94 -4.90 0.38 -6.41
C TYR A 94 -6.02 1.41 -6.54
N ILE A 95 -7.15 1.03 -7.14
CA ILE A 95 -8.33 1.90 -7.26
C ILE A 95 -8.86 2.29 -5.88
N VAL A 96 -8.99 1.33 -4.96
CA VAL A 96 -9.45 1.61 -3.59
C VAL A 96 -8.51 2.58 -2.89
N LYS A 97 -7.19 2.35 -2.95
CA LYS A 97 -6.18 3.26 -2.40
C LYS A 97 -6.26 4.66 -3.01
N TRP A 98 -6.53 4.75 -4.32
CA TRP A 98 -6.71 6.03 -5.02
C TRP A 98 -7.94 6.80 -4.54
N ILE A 99 -9.08 6.14 -4.41
CA ILE A 99 -10.32 6.75 -3.92
C ILE A 99 -10.07 7.31 -2.52
N ILE A 100 -9.44 6.53 -1.64
CA ILE A 100 -9.09 6.96 -0.28
C ILE A 100 -8.18 8.21 -0.33
N ALA A 101 -7.11 8.19 -1.13
CA ALA A 101 -6.20 9.33 -1.24
C ALA A 101 -6.87 10.63 -1.76
N VAL A 102 -7.80 10.50 -2.71
CA VAL A 102 -8.59 11.64 -3.20
C VAL A 102 -9.52 12.17 -2.12
N LEU A 103 -10.18 11.28 -1.36
CA LEU A 103 -11.05 11.66 -0.25
C LEU A 103 -10.28 12.28 0.93
N ASP A 104 -9.02 11.88 1.15
CA ASP A 104 -8.14 12.45 2.18
C ASP A 104 -7.65 13.85 1.82
N THR A 105 -7.59 14.18 0.53
CA THR A 105 -7.12 15.48 0.03
C THR A 105 -7.86 16.67 0.65
N PRO A 106 -9.21 16.77 0.67
CA PRO A 106 -9.92 17.88 1.30
C PRO A 106 -9.62 18.02 2.80
N PHE A 107 -9.41 16.92 3.53
CA PHE A 107 -9.04 16.97 4.94
C PHE A 107 -7.69 17.67 5.16
N LEU A 108 -6.70 17.43 4.30
CA LEU A 108 -5.40 18.12 4.37
C LEU A 108 -5.54 19.64 4.20
N TYR A 109 -6.44 20.08 3.33
CA TYR A 109 -6.71 21.51 3.15
C TYR A 109 -7.39 22.14 4.36
N ILE A 110 -8.33 21.42 4.99
CA ILE A 110 -8.99 21.87 6.24
C ILE A 110 -7.96 22.02 7.35
N VAL A 111 -7.08 21.03 7.55
CA VAL A 111 -6.02 21.08 8.57
C VAL A 111 -5.08 22.24 8.32
N LYS A 112 -4.65 22.45 7.07
CA LYS A 112 -3.79 23.59 6.72
C LYS A 112 -4.47 24.93 6.99
N PHE A 113 -5.77 25.04 6.70
CA PHE A 113 -6.53 26.27 6.97
C PHE A 113 -6.62 26.57 8.47
N ILE A 114 -6.85 25.54 9.31
CA ILE A 114 -6.85 25.70 10.77
C ILE A 114 -5.47 26.12 11.26
N TYR A 115 -4.40 25.46 10.80
CA TYR A 115 -3.04 25.76 11.26
C TYR A 115 -2.57 27.15 10.85
N ASN A 116 -2.90 27.63 9.64
CA ASN A 116 -2.56 28.99 9.22
C ASN A 116 -3.35 30.10 9.94
N LYS A 117 -4.39 29.74 10.71
CA LYS A 117 -5.24 30.69 11.46
C LYS A 117 -4.74 30.92 12.89
N TYR A 118 -3.80 30.09 13.37
CA TYR A 118 -3.11 30.21 14.66
C TYR A 118 -1.64 30.57 14.45
#